data_AF-F4SDJ0-F1
#
_entry.id   AF-F4SDJ0-F1
#
_cell.length_a   1.000
_cell.length_b   1.000
_cell.length_c   1.000
_cell.angle_alpha   90.00
_cell.angle_beta   90.00
_cell.angle_gamma   90.00
#
_symmetry.space_group_name_H-M   'P 1'
#
loop_
_entity.id
_entity.type
_entity.pdbx_description
1 polymer ?
#
loop_
_entity_poly.entity_id
_entity_poly.type
_entity_poly.pdbx_seq_one_letter_code
_entity_poly.pdbx_strand_id
1 'polypeptide(L)'
;MVAPKPFLNRPMHFQDGAGVSSVKAQNREVAEWLPQRNSASYQAITDYLKFLLGKFNSRTPYPASPESFELDVLPQLSSETIMADLSVFANDLPPPSPSQQTIKLLPRQDSGWFRYRSFFLQDLTRFSIPRATLAWESPVSCPWNQIMLVFLMKHWRWAMAQGVFSRYHPDPRFSTDDICRAVMERWIRGRVGQDDKYRNRKKKNQRRATIFRYRQDALEEFLELEDRDLLPSALSLLPSATCCSDTEDDGPGKTRAVGMVWRSQEFSEFMYLLDQLSFKQQKALHGSRWAAGRLDMRRSRPIKISSQGKAPRNLPSNCYCPVWRNGFGETHQRLLTQKAASPTLTLLIEKIRQSLV
;
A
#
# COMPACT_ATOMS: atom_id res chain seq x y z
N MET A 1 -5.62 15.16 38.18
CA MET A 1 -5.53 14.85 36.75
C MET A 1 -6.81 14.15 36.34
N VAL A 2 -7.62 14.79 35.50
CA VAL A 2 -8.93 14.25 35.07
C VAL A 2 -8.67 13.11 34.09
N ALA A 3 -9.22 11.93 34.38
CA ALA A 3 -9.18 10.81 33.44
C ALA A 3 -9.78 11.25 32.09
N PRO A 4 -9.10 11.01 30.95
CA PRO A 4 -9.66 11.40 29.66
C PRO A 4 -10.99 10.66 29.47
N LYS A 5 -12.06 11.40 29.16
CA LYS A 5 -13.33 10.81 28.72
C LYS A 5 -13.04 9.73 27.66
N PRO A 6 -13.68 8.55 27.71
CA PRO A 6 -13.49 7.54 26.68
C PRO A 6 -13.73 8.20 25.31
N PHE A 7 -12.81 8.04 24.36
CA PHE A 7 -12.87 8.69 23.05
C PHE A 7 -14.23 8.49 22.34
N LEU A 8 -14.89 7.35 22.61
CA LEU A 8 -16.21 6.97 22.12
C LEU A 8 -17.35 7.89 22.61
N ASN A 9 -17.15 8.65 23.68
CA ASN A 9 -18.15 9.58 24.23
C ASN A 9 -18.09 10.99 23.61
N ARG A 10 -17.28 11.20 22.57
CA ARG A 10 -17.28 12.46 21.82
C ARG A 10 -18.36 12.41 20.74
N PRO A 11 -19.24 13.41 20.65
CA PRO A 11 -20.18 13.48 19.54
C PRO A 11 -19.39 13.59 18.22
N MET A 12 -19.56 12.59 17.36
CA MET A 12 -19.04 12.59 16.00
C MET A 12 -20.23 12.73 15.05
N HIS A 13 -20.10 13.58 14.03
CA HIS A 13 -21.12 13.76 13.00
C HIS A 13 -20.58 13.21 11.67
N PHE A 14 -21.39 12.43 10.96
CA PHE A 14 -21.12 12.14 9.55
C PHE A 14 -21.39 13.42 8.76
N GLN A 15 -20.38 13.93 8.03
CA GLN A 15 -20.46 15.24 7.36
C GLN A 15 -21.67 15.37 6.41
N ASP A 16 -22.15 14.26 5.84
CA ASP A 16 -23.27 14.25 4.89
C ASP A 16 -24.42 13.32 5.32
N GLY A 17 -24.47 12.89 6.59
CA GLY A 17 -25.44 11.88 7.08
C GLY A 17 -25.25 10.46 6.52
N ALA A 18 -24.48 10.31 5.44
CA ALA A 18 -23.99 9.03 4.92
C ALA A 18 -22.60 8.71 5.48
N GLY A 19 -22.37 7.45 5.85
CA GLY A 19 -21.05 6.97 6.23
C GLY A 19 -20.06 7.06 5.06
N VAL A 20 -18.77 7.19 5.35
CA VAL A 20 -17.75 7.33 4.30
C VAL A 20 -17.57 6.04 3.47
N SER A 21 -17.50 6.21 2.15
CA SER A 21 -17.50 5.09 1.19
C SER A 21 -16.12 4.48 0.93
N SER A 22 -15.05 5.27 1.05
CA SER A 22 -13.69 4.78 0.76
C SER A 22 -13.04 4.15 2.00
N VAL A 23 -12.34 3.01 1.81
CA VAL A 23 -11.55 2.36 2.88
C VAL A 23 -10.54 3.33 3.52
N LYS A 24 -10.00 4.30 2.76
CA LYS A 24 -9.10 5.33 3.31
C LYS A 24 -9.83 6.26 4.27
N ALA A 25 -11.04 6.70 3.92
CA ALA A 25 -11.85 7.55 4.77
C ALA A 25 -12.36 6.79 6.01
N GLN A 26 -12.86 5.56 5.83
CA GLN A 26 -13.28 4.70 6.95
C GLN A 26 -12.13 4.47 7.94
N ASN A 27 -10.91 4.23 7.42
CA ASN A 27 -9.71 4.09 8.24
C ASN A 27 -9.30 5.36 8.97
N ARG A 28 -9.66 6.54 8.45
CA ARG A 28 -9.37 7.84 9.07
C ARG A 28 -10.32 8.10 10.22
N GLU A 29 -11.61 7.80 10.05
CA GLU A 29 -12.62 7.94 11.12
C GLU A 29 -12.26 7.11 12.36
N VAL A 30 -11.78 5.88 12.15
CA VAL A 30 -11.37 5.03 13.27
C VAL A 30 -9.93 5.26 13.75
N ALA A 31 -9.13 6.09 13.07
CA ALA A 31 -7.71 6.22 13.40
C ALA A 31 -7.46 6.91 14.74
N GLU A 32 -8.36 7.82 15.14
CA GLU A 32 -8.15 8.69 16.31
C GLU A 32 -8.38 7.96 17.64
N TRP A 33 -9.21 6.91 17.65
CA TRP A 33 -9.60 6.21 18.87
C TRP A 33 -9.10 4.75 18.92
N LEU A 34 -8.51 4.24 17.83
CA LEU A 34 -7.87 2.93 17.81
C LEU A 34 -6.37 3.01 18.18
N PRO A 35 -5.79 1.94 18.72
CA PRO A 35 -4.35 1.87 18.93
C PRO A 35 -3.58 2.08 17.62
N GLN A 36 -2.41 2.73 17.72
CA GLN A 36 -1.51 2.88 16.57
C GLN A 36 -1.15 1.51 15.99
N ARG A 37 -0.99 1.41 14.66
CA ARG A 37 -0.77 0.12 13.96
C ARG A 37 0.48 -0.64 14.42
N ASN A 38 1.49 0.08 14.89
CA ASN A 38 2.75 -0.46 15.41
C ASN A 38 2.74 -0.64 16.93
N SER A 39 1.64 -0.34 17.62
CA SER A 39 1.55 -0.52 19.06
C SER A 39 1.40 -1.99 19.44
N ALA A 40 1.79 -2.30 20.67
CA ALA A 40 1.59 -3.59 21.31
C ALA A 40 0.14 -4.10 21.20
N SER A 41 -0.85 -3.26 21.56
CA SER A 41 -2.27 -3.66 21.55
C SER A 41 -2.77 -3.99 20.15
N TYR A 42 -2.42 -3.19 19.13
CA TYR A 42 -2.85 -3.45 17.76
C TYR A 42 -2.20 -4.74 17.21
N GLN A 43 -0.91 -4.94 17.48
CA GLN A 43 -0.19 -6.14 17.06
C GLN A 43 -0.74 -7.39 17.75
N ALA A 44 -1.00 -7.34 19.07
CA ALA A 44 -1.56 -8.46 19.82
C ALA A 44 -2.90 -8.92 19.21
N ILE A 45 -3.84 -7.99 19.01
CA ILE A 45 -5.16 -8.29 18.42
C ILE A 45 -5.00 -8.89 17.02
N THR A 46 -4.24 -8.23 16.15
CA THR A 46 -4.15 -8.66 14.74
C THR A 46 -3.33 -9.93 14.55
N ASP A 47 -2.30 -10.17 15.36
CA ASP A 47 -1.51 -11.40 15.27
C ASP A 47 -2.25 -12.59 15.88
N TYR A 48 -3.02 -12.40 16.94
CA TYR A 48 -3.89 -13.43 17.49
C TYR A 48 -5.02 -13.81 16.52
N LEU A 49 -5.70 -12.81 15.94
CA LEU A 49 -6.68 -13.00 14.88
C LEU A 49 -6.12 -13.82 13.71
N LYS A 50 -4.95 -13.43 13.18
CA LYS A 50 -4.27 -14.17 12.12
C LYS A 50 -3.99 -15.61 12.53
N PHE A 51 -3.53 -15.82 13.75
CA PHE A 51 -3.23 -17.15 14.27
C PHE A 51 -4.48 -18.03 14.36
N LEU A 52 -5.60 -17.49 14.86
CA LEU A 52 -6.90 -18.17 14.89
C LEU A 52 -7.47 -18.43 13.49
N LEU A 53 -7.04 -17.71 12.47
CA LEU A 53 -7.36 -17.98 11.06
C LEU A 53 -6.31 -18.84 10.33
N GLY A 54 -5.31 -19.38 11.03
CA GLY A 54 -4.33 -20.33 10.48
C GLY A 54 -3.12 -19.68 9.83
N LYS A 55 -2.97 -18.36 9.95
CA LYS A 55 -1.82 -17.59 9.45
C LYS A 55 -0.72 -17.55 10.52
N PHE A 56 0.07 -18.62 10.60
CA PHE A 56 1.14 -18.77 11.60
C PHE A 56 2.40 -17.96 11.30
N ASN A 57 2.69 -17.70 10.02
CA ASN A 57 3.84 -16.90 9.61
C ASN A 57 3.59 -16.19 8.27
N SER A 58 4.57 -15.41 7.81
CA SER A 58 4.47 -14.63 6.58
C SER A 58 4.31 -15.49 5.31
N ARG A 59 4.76 -16.75 5.31
CA ARG A 59 4.73 -17.66 4.16
C ARG A 59 3.45 -18.49 4.07
N THR A 60 2.80 -18.82 5.18
CA THR A 60 1.54 -19.60 5.19
C THR A 60 0.41 -18.81 4.51
N PRO A 61 -0.23 -19.26 3.43
CA PRO A 61 -1.37 -18.54 2.86
C PRO A 61 -2.54 -18.46 3.85
N TYR A 62 -3.43 -17.48 3.68
CA TYR A 62 -4.73 -17.54 4.38
C TYR A 62 -5.56 -18.68 3.80
N PRO A 63 -6.48 -19.28 4.59
CA PRO A 63 -7.48 -20.19 4.05
C PRO A 63 -8.30 -19.51 2.95
N ALA A 64 -8.82 -20.28 2.00
CA ALA A 64 -9.71 -19.75 0.96
C ALA A 64 -10.99 -19.17 1.58
N SER A 65 -11.66 -18.28 0.83
CA SER A 65 -13.02 -17.83 1.17
C SER A 65 -13.96 -19.03 1.33
N PRO A 66 -15.03 -18.92 2.14
CA PRO A 66 -16.06 -19.93 2.18
C PRO A 66 -16.67 -20.10 0.80
N GLU A 67 -17.01 -21.34 0.47
CA GLU A 67 -17.73 -21.69 -0.75
C GLU A 67 -19.20 -21.30 -0.64
N SER A 68 -19.89 -21.15 -1.77
CA SER A 68 -21.29 -20.70 -1.77
C SER A 68 -22.20 -21.57 -0.90
N PHE A 69 -22.00 -22.90 -0.94
CA PHE A 69 -22.80 -23.81 -0.10
C PHE A 69 -22.55 -23.61 1.40
N GLU A 70 -21.33 -23.23 1.82
CA GLU A 70 -21.01 -22.94 3.23
C GLU A 70 -21.72 -21.68 3.71
N LEU A 71 -21.91 -20.70 2.81
CA LEU A 71 -22.69 -19.49 3.07
C LEU A 71 -24.18 -19.80 3.23
N ASP A 72 -24.70 -20.73 2.41
CA ASP A 72 -26.12 -21.10 2.41
C ASP A 72 -26.54 -21.87 3.67
N VAL A 73 -25.63 -22.68 4.23
CA VAL A 73 -25.88 -23.46 5.46
C VAL A 73 -25.47 -22.72 6.74
N LEU A 74 -25.12 -21.44 6.66
CA LEU A 74 -24.70 -20.65 7.82
C LEU A 74 -25.86 -20.55 8.83
N PRO A 75 -25.68 -21.04 10.06
CA PRO A 75 -26.74 -21.00 11.06
C PRO A 75 -27.07 -19.57 11.48
N GLN A 76 -28.34 -19.35 11.81
CA GLN A 76 -28.81 -18.09 12.38
C GLN A 76 -28.37 -18.00 13.84
N LEU A 77 -27.24 -17.34 14.08
CA LEU A 77 -26.65 -17.17 15.41
C LEU A 77 -26.68 -15.71 15.83
N SER A 78 -27.16 -15.45 17.06
CA SER A 78 -27.04 -14.13 17.67
C SER A 78 -25.65 -13.93 18.28
N SER A 79 -25.21 -12.67 18.38
CA SER A 79 -23.95 -12.33 19.03
C SER A 79 -23.96 -12.75 20.50
N GLU A 80 -25.09 -12.57 21.17
CA GLU A 80 -25.33 -12.87 22.57
C GLU A 80 -25.19 -14.37 22.84
N THR A 81 -25.78 -15.21 21.99
CA THR A 81 -25.71 -16.68 22.10
C THR A 81 -24.26 -17.17 22.01
N ILE A 82 -23.50 -16.69 21.02
CA ILE A 82 -22.10 -17.11 20.83
C ILE A 82 -21.25 -16.68 22.03
N MET A 83 -21.41 -15.43 22.48
CA MET A 83 -20.62 -14.86 23.58
C MET A 83 -20.94 -15.48 24.95
N ALA A 84 -22.18 -15.91 25.18
CA ALA A 84 -22.62 -16.52 26.44
C ALA A 84 -22.16 -17.98 26.60
N ASP A 85 -21.99 -18.73 25.51
CA ASP A 85 -21.54 -20.12 25.58
C ASP A 85 -20.03 -20.22 25.88
N LEU A 86 -19.64 -20.41 27.14
CA LEU A 86 -18.24 -20.60 27.53
C LEU A 86 -17.83 -22.07 27.65
N SER A 87 -18.71 -23.02 27.30
CA SER A 87 -18.49 -24.45 27.53
C SER A 87 -17.26 -25.01 26.83
N VAL A 88 -16.89 -24.46 25.67
CA VAL A 88 -15.69 -24.90 24.93
C VAL A 88 -14.41 -24.71 25.74
N PHE A 89 -14.37 -23.70 26.62
CA PHE A 89 -13.19 -23.39 27.43
C PHE A 89 -13.03 -24.28 28.66
N ALA A 90 -14.06 -25.07 29.00
CA ALA A 90 -13.99 -26.08 30.07
C ALA A 90 -13.44 -27.43 29.57
N ASN A 91 -13.19 -27.58 28.27
CA ASN A 91 -12.69 -28.83 27.71
C ASN A 91 -11.19 -29.01 28.02
N ASP A 92 -10.81 -30.20 28.47
CA ASP A 92 -9.42 -30.60 28.52
C ASP A 92 -8.92 -30.95 27.12
N LEU A 93 -8.16 -30.03 26.53
CA LEU A 93 -7.54 -30.25 25.23
C LEU A 93 -6.14 -30.87 25.37
N PRO A 94 -5.80 -31.85 24.51
CA PRO A 94 -4.47 -32.43 24.49
C PRO A 94 -3.41 -31.36 24.14
N PRO A 95 -2.15 -31.57 24.54
CA PRO A 95 -1.06 -30.69 24.14
C PRO A 95 -0.92 -30.62 22.60
N PRO A 96 -0.37 -29.51 22.06
CA PRO A 96 -0.19 -29.35 20.62
C PRO A 96 0.65 -30.49 20.04
N SER A 97 0.24 -30.98 18.88
CA SER A 97 0.86 -32.14 18.23
C SER A 97 2.33 -31.85 17.85
N PRO A 98 3.20 -32.86 17.75
CA PRO A 98 4.61 -32.66 17.39
C PRO A 98 4.80 -31.90 16.07
N SER A 99 3.88 -32.07 15.11
CA SER A 99 3.91 -31.34 13.83
C SER A 99 3.57 -29.85 13.96
N GLN A 100 2.83 -29.43 14.99
CA GLN A 100 2.58 -28.01 15.27
C GLN A 100 3.80 -27.33 15.91
N GLN A 101 4.61 -28.10 16.64
CA GLN A 101 5.80 -27.60 17.33
C GLN A 101 6.94 -27.22 16.36
N THR A 102 6.95 -27.78 15.14
CA THR A 102 7.92 -27.45 14.09
C THR A 102 7.57 -26.17 13.32
N ILE A 103 6.36 -25.61 13.51
CA ILE A 103 5.93 -24.39 12.83
C ILE A 103 6.70 -23.20 13.41
N LYS A 104 7.42 -22.48 12.54
CA LYS A 104 8.09 -21.24 12.91
C LYS A 104 7.07 -20.15 13.22
N LEU A 105 6.92 -19.83 14.50
CA LEU A 105 6.05 -18.77 15.01
C LEU A 105 6.70 -17.38 14.87
N LEU A 106 5.88 -16.32 14.94
CA LEU A 106 6.39 -14.96 15.06
C LEU A 106 7.06 -14.75 16.43
N PRO A 107 8.03 -13.82 16.57
CA PRO A 107 8.81 -13.67 17.81
C PRO A 107 7.99 -13.47 19.10
N ARG A 108 6.81 -12.85 18.98
CA ARG A 108 5.92 -12.55 20.11
C ARG A 108 4.81 -13.59 20.32
N GLN A 109 4.70 -14.58 19.45
CA GLN A 109 3.73 -15.67 19.58
C GLN A 109 4.31 -16.78 20.48
N ASP A 110 3.43 -17.42 21.24
CA ASP A 110 3.77 -18.52 22.14
C ASP A 110 3.20 -19.83 21.59
N SER A 111 3.90 -20.96 21.81
CA SER A 111 3.41 -22.28 21.39
C SER A 111 2.09 -22.66 22.05
N GLY A 112 1.79 -22.10 23.22
CA GLY A 112 0.49 -22.22 23.89
C GLY A 112 -0.68 -21.72 23.04
N TRP A 113 -0.45 -20.84 22.06
CA TRP A 113 -1.51 -20.32 21.17
C TRP A 113 -2.18 -21.43 20.36
N PHE A 114 -1.50 -22.56 20.10
CA PHE A 114 -2.13 -23.71 19.44
C PHE A 114 -3.30 -24.27 20.23
N ARG A 115 -3.23 -24.26 21.57
CA ARG A 115 -4.36 -24.68 22.43
C ARG A 115 -5.57 -23.76 22.23
N TYR A 116 -5.35 -22.44 22.19
CA TYR A 116 -6.39 -21.45 21.95
C TYR A 116 -7.02 -21.59 20.56
N ARG A 117 -6.20 -21.90 19.55
CA ARG A 117 -6.71 -22.24 18.21
C ARG A 117 -7.57 -23.50 18.24
N SER A 118 -7.18 -24.53 18.98
CA SER A 118 -7.98 -25.76 19.09
C SER A 118 -9.33 -25.50 19.75
N PHE A 119 -9.39 -24.68 20.82
CA PHE A 119 -10.66 -24.23 21.39
C PHE A 119 -11.51 -23.50 20.35
N PHE A 120 -10.90 -22.57 19.60
CA PHE A 120 -11.60 -21.83 18.54
C PHE A 120 -12.20 -22.75 17.48
N LEU A 121 -11.44 -23.71 16.97
CA LEU A 121 -11.94 -24.65 15.97
C LEU A 121 -13.04 -25.56 16.52
N GLN A 122 -12.91 -26.03 17.76
CA GLN A 122 -13.95 -26.84 18.39
C GLN A 122 -15.24 -26.04 18.61
N ASP A 123 -15.12 -24.77 18.97
CA ASP A 123 -16.26 -23.85 19.14
C ASP A 123 -17.00 -23.65 17.82
N LEU A 124 -16.27 -23.39 16.72
CA LEU A 124 -16.87 -23.30 15.39
C LEU A 124 -17.63 -24.59 15.01
N THR A 125 -17.03 -25.77 15.25
CA THR A 125 -17.68 -27.05 14.97
C THR A 125 -18.97 -27.25 15.78
N ARG A 126 -19.00 -26.85 17.06
CA ARG A 126 -20.19 -26.94 17.92
C ARG A 126 -21.35 -26.12 17.36
N PHE A 127 -21.03 -24.98 16.75
CA PHE A 127 -21.98 -24.10 16.10
C PHE A 127 -22.15 -24.40 14.60
N SER A 128 -21.73 -25.58 14.12
CA SER A 128 -21.86 -26.00 12.73
C SER A 128 -21.20 -25.06 11.71
N ILE A 129 -20.15 -24.34 12.11
CA ILE A 129 -19.35 -23.52 11.21
C ILE A 129 -18.17 -24.37 10.70
N PRO A 130 -18.11 -24.68 9.40
CA PRO A 130 -17.24 -25.75 8.88
C PRO A 130 -15.76 -25.40 8.97
N ARG A 131 -15.38 -24.13 8.81
CA ARG A 131 -13.97 -23.71 8.75
C ARG A 131 -13.72 -22.33 9.33
N ALA A 132 -12.55 -22.18 9.94
CA ALA A 132 -11.99 -20.91 10.37
C ALA A 132 -11.46 -20.09 9.18
N THR A 133 -12.34 -19.34 8.52
CA THR A 133 -11.97 -18.44 7.42
C THR A 133 -12.86 -17.19 7.39
N LEU A 134 -12.50 -16.22 6.57
CA LEU A 134 -13.31 -15.04 6.28
C LEU A 134 -13.80 -15.09 4.83
N ALA A 135 -14.96 -14.49 4.57
CA ALA A 135 -15.40 -14.16 3.23
C ALA A 135 -14.58 -12.99 2.71
N TRP A 136 -13.38 -13.29 2.20
CA TRP A 136 -12.32 -12.30 1.90
C TRP A 136 -12.74 -11.26 0.87
N GLU A 137 -13.60 -11.65 -0.07
CA GLU A 137 -14.11 -10.77 -1.13
C GLU A 137 -15.43 -10.08 -0.77
N SER A 138 -15.99 -10.39 0.39
CA SER A 138 -17.23 -9.82 0.89
C SER A 138 -16.97 -8.68 1.87
N PRO A 139 -17.93 -7.74 2.03
CA PRO A 139 -17.79 -6.69 3.04
C PRO A 139 -17.74 -7.30 4.44
N VAL A 140 -17.18 -6.54 5.39
CA VAL A 140 -17.18 -6.91 6.82
C VAL A 140 -18.60 -7.14 7.34
N SER A 141 -19.58 -6.42 6.80
CA SER A 141 -20.99 -6.52 7.16
C SER A 141 -21.69 -7.78 6.66
N CYS A 142 -21.05 -8.63 5.83
CA CYS A 142 -21.70 -9.87 5.41
C CYS A 142 -21.90 -10.82 6.61
N PRO A 143 -22.96 -11.66 6.60
CA PRO A 143 -23.31 -12.52 7.74
C PRO A 143 -22.15 -13.40 8.21
N TRP A 144 -21.42 -14.04 7.29
CA TRP A 144 -20.27 -14.88 7.60
C TRP A 144 -19.18 -14.12 8.39
N ASN A 145 -18.79 -12.94 7.89
CA ASN A 145 -17.74 -12.14 8.53
C ASN A 145 -18.21 -11.58 9.89
N GLN A 146 -19.49 -11.22 10.02
CA GLN A 146 -20.05 -10.80 11.32
C GLN A 146 -19.99 -11.93 12.34
N ILE A 147 -20.49 -13.13 12.01
CA ILE A 147 -20.44 -14.29 12.91
C ILE A 147 -18.99 -14.63 13.28
N MET A 148 -18.10 -14.72 12.29
CA MET A 148 -16.69 -15.02 12.52
C MET A 148 -16.03 -13.99 13.45
N LEU A 149 -16.34 -12.69 13.30
CA LEU A 149 -15.88 -11.64 14.21
C LEU A 149 -16.35 -11.86 15.65
N VAL A 150 -17.59 -12.32 15.87
CA VAL A 150 -18.07 -12.63 17.22
C VAL A 150 -17.26 -13.75 17.86
N PHE A 151 -16.99 -14.85 17.14
CA PHE A 151 -16.13 -15.92 17.65
C PHE A 151 -14.70 -15.44 17.93
N LEU A 152 -14.13 -14.65 17.03
CA LEU A 152 -12.79 -14.09 17.22
C LEU A 152 -12.72 -13.18 18.46
N MET A 153 -13.76 -12.37 18.68
CA MET A 153 -13.91 -11.53 19.87
C MET A 153 -14.03 -12.35 21.16
N LYS A 154 -14.89 -13.37 21.17
CA LYS A 154 -15.05 -14.31 22.28
C LYS A 154 -13.72 -14.93 22.70
N HIS A 155 -12.98 -15.48 21.72
CA HIS A 155 -11.69 -16.15 21.97
C HIS A 155 -10.58 -15.17 22.33
N TRP A 156 -10.61 -13.94 21.81
CA TRP A 156 -9.72 -12.87 22.25
C TRP A 156 -9.94 -12.51 23.70
N ARG A 157 -11.20 -12.27 24.10
CA ARG A 157 -11.57 -11.91 25.48
C ARG A 157 -11.13 -12.98 26.47
N TRP A 158 -11.37 -14.25 26.13
CA TRP A 158 -10.93 -15.36 26.98
C TRP A 158 -9.40 -15.43 27.10
N ALA A 159 -8.67 -15.36 25.97
CA ALA A 159 -7.20 -15.36 26.00
C ALA A 159 -6.59 -14.17 26.75
N MET A 160 -7.21 -12.99 26.66
CA MET A 160 -6.81 -11.82 27.43
C MET A 160 -6.94 -12.08 28.94
N ALA A 161 -8.06 -12.67 29.38
CA ALA A 161 -8.28 -13.02 30.79
C ALA A 161 -7.28 -14.06 31.31
N GLN A 162 -6.78 -14.95 30.44
CA GLN A 162 -5.76 -15.96 30.76
C GLN A 162 -4.31 -15.44 30.67
N GLY A 163 -4.10 -14.14 30.37
CA GLY A 163 -2.75 -13.54 30.32
C GLY A 163 -1.88 -13.98 29.13
N VAL A 164 -2.49 -14.48 28.05
CA VAL A 164 -1.79 -15.05 26.87
C VAL A 164 -0.86 -14.05 26.17
N PHE A 165 -1.11 -12.77 26.34
CA PHE A 165 -0.45 -11.68 25.61
C PHE A 165 0.67 -11.00 26.40
N SER A 166 1.23 -11.68 27.41
CA SER A 166 2.34 -11.17 28.23
C SER A 166 3.51 -10.64 27.40
N ARG A 167 3.86 -11.27 26.27
CA ARG A 167 4.92 -10.83 25.36
C ARG A 167 4.61 -9.55 24.56
N TYR A 168 3.33 -9.16 24.48
CA TYR A 168 2.91 -7.94 23.81
C TYR A 168 2.78 -6.77 24.79
N HIS A 169 2.36 -7.02 26.04
CA HIS A 169 1.97 -5.99 27.01
C HIS A 169 0.89 -5.05 26.43
N PRO A 170 -0.28 -5.58 26.02
CA PRO A 170 -1.36 -4.75 25.50
C PRO A 170 -1.80 -3.74 26.57
N ASP A 171 -1.88 -2.49 26.17
CA ASP A 171 -2.37 -1.40 27.02
C ASP A 171 -3.87 -1.62 27.32
N PRO A 172 -4.26 -1.70 28.61
CA PRO A 172 -5.65 -1.94 29.03
C PRO A 172 -6.65 -0.92 28.47
N ARG A 173 -6.20 0.31 28.14
CA ARG A 173 -7.05 1.34 27.53
C ARG A 173 -7.61 0.92 26.17
N PHE A 174 -6.94 0.01 25.48
CA PHE A 174 -7.34 -0.50 24.15
C PHE A 174 -7.90 -1.93 24.21
N SER A 175 -8.25 -2.42 25.40
CA SER A 175 -8.75 -3.79 25.62
C SER A 175 -10.27 -3.91 25.70
N THR A 176 -11.01 -2.82 25.47
CA THR A 176 -12.49 -2.85 25.42
C THR A 176 -12.99 -3.56 24.17
N ASP A 177 -14.15 -4.20 24.26
CA ASP A 177 -14.75 -4.96 23.16
C ASP A 177 -14.93 -4.12 21.88
N ASP A 178 -15.36 -2.87 22.00
CA ASP A 178 -15.56 -1.97 20.84
C ASP A 178 -14.26 -1.67 20.09
N ILE A 179 -13.19 -1.37 20.84
CA ILE A 179 -11.85 -1.11 20.26
C ILE A 179 -11.33 -2.38 19.59
N CYS A 180 -11.44 -3.53 20.26
CA CYS A 180 -10.98 -4.80 19.71
C CYS A 180 -11.74 -5.14 18.42
N ARG A 181 -13.08 -5.05 18.43
CA ARG A 181 -13.92 -5.27 17.26
C ARG A 181 -13.51 -4.35 16.11
N ALA A 182 -13.39 -3.04 16.37
CA ALA A 182 -13.01 -2.09 15.34
C ALA A 182 -11.58 -2.28 14.81
N VAL A 183 -10.62 -2.74 15.62
CA VAL A 183 -9.29 -3.18 15.14
C VAL A 183 -9.42 -4.36 14.19
N MET A 184 -10.21 -5.39 14.55
CA MET A 184 -10.42 -6.56 13.70
C MET A 184 -11.07 -6.17 12.38
N GLU A 185 -12.16 -5.39 12.40
CA GLU A 185 -12.82 -4.91 11.19
C GLU A 185 -11.90 -4.04 10.31
N ARG A 186 -11.13 -3.14 10.93
CA ARG A 186 -10.14 -2.31 10.22
C ARG A 186 -9.11 -3.17 9.49
N TRP A 187 -8.67 -4.26 10.13
CA TRP A 187 -7.76 -5.21 9.53
C TRP A 187 -8.39 -5.95 8.34
N ILE A 188 -9.64 -6.43 8.47
CA ILE A 188 -10.38 -7.10 7.38
C ILE A 188 -10.56 -6.14 6.19
N ARG A 189 -11.10 -4.93 6.41
CA ARG A 189 -11.27 -3.90 5.36
C ARG A 189 -9.95 -3.57 4.65
N GLY A 190 -8.86 -3.53 5.41
CA GLY A 190 -7.52 -3.27 4.89
C GLY A 190 -6.98 -4.33 3.93
N ARG A 191 -7.56 -5.55 3.91
CA ARG A 191 -7.17 -6.65 3.03
C ARG A 191 -7.89 -6.65 1.69
N VAL A 192 -9.19 -6.30 1.67
CA VAL A 192 -10.09 -6.30 0.49
C VAL A 192 -9.59 -5.44 -0.69
N GLY A 193 -8.57 -4.59 -0.49
CA GLY A 193 -7.96 -3.78 -1.56
C GLY A 193 -6.46 -3.94 -1.77
N GLN A 194 -5.79 -4.88 -1.08
CA GLN A 194 -4.32 -4.81 -0.95
C GLN A 194 -3.49 -5.58 -1.98
N ASP A 195 -3.96 -6.68 -2.56
CA ASP A 195 -2.97 -7.63 -3.07
C ASP A 195 -2.39 -7.26 -4.45
N ASP A 196 -3.15 -6.70 -5.39
CA ASP A 196 -2.61 -6.35 -6.72
C ASP A 196 -2.61 -4.86 -7.06
N LYS A 197 -3.75 -4.16 -7.01
CA LYS A 197 -3.82 -2.76 -7.47
C LYS A 197 -2.93 -1.82 -6.63
N TYR A 198 -2.96 -1.96 -5.31
CA TYR A 198 -2.09 -1.16 -4.43
C TYR A 198 -0.61 -1.54 -4.59
N ARG A 199 -0.29 -2.83 -4.63
CA ARG A 199 1.08 -3.33 -4.84
C ARG A 199 1.64 -2.86 -6.17
N ASN A 200 0.85 -2.93 -7.24
CA ASN A 200 1.22 -2.47 -8.58
C ASN A 200 1.36 -0.94 -8.64
N ARG A 201 0.46 -0.19 -7.99
CA ARG A 201 0.60 1.28 -7.88
C ARG A 201 1.84 1.68 -7.09
N LYS A 202 2.14 1.01 -5.98
CA LYS A 202 3.34 1.24 -5.16
C LYS A 202 4.60 0.93 -5.97
N LYS A 203 4.66 -0.24 -6.63
CA LYS A 203 5.76 -0.62 -7.52
C LYS A 203 5.92 0.39 -8.67
N LYS A 204 4.83 0.82 -9.31
CA LYS A 204 4.86 1.85 -10.36
C LYS A 204 5.44 3.16 -9.82
N ASN A 205 4.95 3.67 -8.70
CA ASN A 205 5.45 4.91 -8.10
C ASN A 205 6.93 4.81 -7.70
N GLN A 206 7.34 3.68 -7.12
CA GLN A 206 8.74 3.43 -6.76
C GLN A 206 9.63 3.44 -8.01
N ARG A 207 9.21 2.74 -9.09
CA ARG A 207 9.92 2.74 -10.38
C ARG A 207 10.06 4.17 -10.94
N ARG A 208 8.99 4.97 -10.92
CA ARG A 208 9.02 6.36 -11.39
C ARG A 208 10.01 7.21 -10.60
N ALA A 209 10.01 7.07 -9.27
CA ALA A 209 10.91 7.80 -8.39
C ALA A 209 12.37 7.39 -8.59
N THR A 210 12.64 6.09 -8.75
CA THR A 210 13.98 5.55 -9.03
C THR A 210 14.53 6.07 -10.36
N ILE A 211 13.75 6.00 -11.45
CA ILE A 211 14.19 6.53 -12.76
C ILE A 211 14.45 8.03 -12.68
N PHE A 212 13.58 8.77 -11.98
CA PHE A 212 13.76 10.21 -11.80
C PHE A 212 15.07 10.53 -11.09
N ARG A 213 15.39 9.81 -10.01
CA ARG A 213 16.66 9.95 -9.27
C ARG A 213 17.85 9.74 -10.19
N TYR A 214 17.88 8.62 -10.92
CA TYR A 214 19.00 8.33 -11.82
C TYR A 214 19.22 9.39 -12.90
N ARG A 215 18.17 10.06 -13.37
CA ARG A 215 18.32 11.17 -14.32
C ARG A 215 18.89 12.41 -13.65
N GLN A 216 18.52 12.69 -12.39
CA GLN A 216 19.11 13.79 -11.63
C GLN A 216 20.58 13.51 -11.37
N ASP A 217 20.91 12.33 -10.82
CA ASP A 217 22.27 11.93 -10.52
C ASP A 217 23.17 11.95 -11.77
N ALA A 218 22.65 11.50 -12.93
CA ALA A 218 23.39 11.51 -14.19
C ALA A 218 23.58 12.92 -14.76
N LEU A 219 22.58 13.78 -14.62
CA LEU A 219 22.66 15.17 -15.05
C LEU A 219 23.60 15.98 -14.16
N GLU A 220 23.57 15.73 -12.85
CA GLU A 220 24.49 16.31 -11.86
C GLU A 220 25.93 15.92 -12.19
N GLU A 221 26.26 14.63 -12.28
CA GLU A 221 27.62 14.18 -12.61
C GLU A 221 28.10 14.73 -13.96
N PHE A 222 27.24 14.71 -14.98
CA PHE A 222 27.59 15.23 -16.31
C PHE A 222 27.91 16.72 -16.27
N LEU A 223 27.11 17.54 -15.59
CA LEU A 223 27.32 18.99 -15.55
C LEU A 223 28.40 19.41 -14.57
N GLU A 224 28.66 18.64 -13.51
CA GLU A 224 29.83 18.87 -12.65
C GLU A 224 31.14 18.76 -13.43
N LEU A 225 31.20 17.89 -14.45
CA LEU A 225 32.35 17.72 -15.32
C LEU A 225 32.38 18.72 -16.49
N GLU A 226 31.22 19.02 -17.09
CA GLU A 226 31.14 19.78 -18.34
C GLU A 226 30.89 21.28 -18.14
N ASP A 227 29.99 21.65 -17.24
CA ASP A 227 29.50 23.03 -17.09
C ASP A 227 28.67 23.20 -15.80
N ARG A 228 29.38 23.49 -14.69
CA ARG A 228 28.78 23.55 -13.35
C ARG A 228 27.74 24.67 -13.22
N ASP A 229 27.90 25.76 -13.97
CA ASP A 229 27.02 26.92 -13.89
C ASP A 229 25.63 26.65 -14.48
N LEU A 230 25.52 25.66 -15.39
CA LEU A 230 24.25 25.22 -15.95
C LEU A 230 23.43 24.35 -15.00
N LEU A 231 24.05 23.79 -13.95
CA LEU A 231 23.42 22.78 -13.10
C LEU A 231 22.10 23.23 -12.45
N PRO A 232 22.01 24.42 -11.81
CA PRO A 232 20.75 24.86 -11.20
C PRO A 232 19.62 25.00 -12.22
N SER A 233 19.93 25.55 -13.39
CA SER A 233 18.99 25.73 -14.49
C SER A 233 18.54 24.39 -15.06
N ALA A 234 19.47 23.43 -15.21
CA ALA A 234 19.20 22.09 -15.70
C ALA A 234 18.30 21.29 -14.76
N LEU A 235 18.57 21.30 -13.45
CA LEU A 235 17.73 20.63 -12.45
C LEU A 235 16.33 21.23 -12.36
N SER A 236 16.18 22.53 -12.63
CA SER A 236 14.86 23.18 -12.67
C SER A 236 13.93 22.64 -13.78
N LEU A 237 14.49 22.00 -14.81
CA LEU A 237 13.75 21.32 -15.88
C LEU A 237 13.18 19.96 -15.43
N LEU A 238 13.61 19.45 -14.28
CA LEU A 238 13.18 18.17 -13.68
C LEU A 238 12.43 18.41 -12.36
N PRO A 239 11.18 18.94 -12.38
CA PRO A 239 10.51 19.36 -11.15
C PRO A 239 9.95 18.19 -10.33
N SER A 240 9.56 17.07 -10.95
CA SER A 240 9.14 15.88 -10.21
C SER A 240 9.13 14.59 -11.03
N ALA A 241 9.23 13.45 -10.34
CA ALA A 241 9.02 12.13 -10.93
C ALA A 241 7.63 11.97 -11.56
N THR A 242 6.62 12.71 -11.08
CA THR A 242 5.22 12.57 -11.51
C THR A 242 4.93 13.16 -12.89
N CYS A 243 5.81 14.03 -13.39
CA CYS A 243 5.69 14.61 -14.73
C CYS A 243 6.83 14.18 -15.66
N CYS A 244 7.96 13.70 -15.13
CA CYS A 244 9.14 13.39 -15.94
C CYS A 244 9.27 11.89 -16.26
N SER A 245 8.76 10.97 -15.43
CA SER A 245 9.17 9.54 -15.47
C SER A 245 8.05 8.53 -15.70
N ASP A 246 7.10 8.78 -16.61
CA ASP A 246 6.08 7.77 -16.96
C ASP A 246 6.57 6.69 -17.94
N THR A 247 6.20 5.45 -17.64
CA THR A 247 6.55 4.25 -18.39
C THR A 247 5.31 3.38 -18.58
N GLU A 248 5.09 2.90 -19.80
CA GLU A 248 4.09 1.90 -20.16
C GLU A 248 4.76 0.52 -20.28
N ASP A 249 4.02 -0.53 -19.94
CA ASP A 249 4.44 -1.92 -20.08
C ASP A 249 3.64 -2.53 -21.24
N ASP A 250 4.29 -2.73 -22.39
CA ASP A 250 3.68 -3.28 -23.61
C ASP A 250 3.72 -4.82 -23.62
N GLY A 251 3.84 -5.46 -22.46
CA GLY A 251 3.93 -6.91 -22.30
C GLY A 251 5.36 -7.40 -21.99
N PRO A 252 5.57 -8.73 -21.90
CA PRO A 252 6.78 -9.31 -21.33
C PRO A 252 8.05 -8.80 -22.01
N GLY A 253 8.81 -7.99 -21.28
CA GLY A 253 10.13 -7.50 -21.69
C GLY A 253 10.14 -6.17 -22.45
N LYS A 254 8.99 -5.57 -22.78
CA LYS A 254 8.91 -4.33 -23.57
C LYS A 254 8.30 -3.19 -22.76
N THR A 255 9.13 -2.38 -22.13
CA THR A 255 8.66 -1.18 -21.40
C THR A 255 9.01 0.08 -22.16
N ARG A 256 8.04 0.90 -22.55
CA ARG A 256 8.27 2.12 -23.34
C ARG A 256 8.09 3.39 -22.53
N ALA A 257 8.72 4.48 -22.96
CA ALA A 257 8.34 5.79 -22.45
C ALA A 257 6.91 6.13 -22.91
N VAL A 258 6.14 6.77 -22.04
CA VAL A 258 4.83 7.34 -22.42
C VAL A 258 5.04 8.78 -22.86
N GLY A 259 4.64 9.10 -24.09
CA GLY A 259 4.62 10.46 -24.59
C GLY A 259 3.53 11.23 -23.87
N MET A 260 3.74 12.52 -23.63
CA MET A 260 2.74 13.36 -22.97
C MET A 260 2.31 14.46 -23.92
N VAL A 261 0.99 14.65 -24.06
CA VAL A 261 0.43 15.62 -25.02
C VAL A 261 0.92 17.05 -24.78
N TRP A 262 1.27 17.36 -23.54
CA TRP A 262 1.73 18.69 -23.15
C TRP A 262 3.22 18.95 -23.43
N ARG A 263 4.05 17.93 -23.66
CA ARG A 263 5.50 18.13 -23.84
C ARG A 263 5.80 18.62 -25.25
N SER A 264 6.67 19.61 -25.37
CA SER A 264 7.24 19.98 -26.66
C SER A 264 8.12 18.85 -27.22
N GLN A 265 8.45 18.95 -28.51
CA GLN A 265 9.40 18.04 -29.14
C GLN A 265 10.81 18.17 -28.52
N GLU A 266 11.26 19.41 -28.27
CA GLU A 266 12.53 19.70 -27.60
C GLU A 266 12.62 19.04 -26.22
N PHE A 267 11.60 19.21 -25.39
CA PHE A 267 11.60 18.63 -24.06
C PHE A 267 11.50 17.10 -24.11
N SER A 268 10.78 16.55 -25.08
CA SER A 268 10.72 15.10 -25.29
C SER A 268 12.08 14.52 -25.70
N GLU A 269 12.85 15.24 -26.52
CA GLU A 269 14.22 14.88 -26.91
C GLU A 269 15.17 14.95 -25.71
N PHE A 270 15.12 16.04 -24.93
CA PHE A 270 15.89 16.17 -23.70
C PHE A 270 15.65 14.99 -22.73
N MET A 271 14.38 14.64 -22.50
CA MET A 271 14.03 13.51 -21.63
C MET A 271 14.55 12.17 -22.15
N TYR A 272 14.62 11.99 -23.47
CA TYR A 272 15.18 10.79 -24.10
C TYR A 272 16.70 10.74 -23.95
N LEU A 273 17.39 11.84 -24.19
CA LEU A 273 18.85 11.93 -24.01
C LEU A 273 19.26 11.71 -22.55
N LEU A 274 18.48 12.22 -21.59
CA LEU A 274 18.68 11.93 -20.17
C LEU A 274 18.52 10.45 -19.83
N ASP A 275 17.60 9.73 -20.48
CA ASP A 275 17.49 8.28 -20.30
C ASP A 275 18.79 7.59 -20.74
N GLN A 276 19.33 7.96 -21.90
CA GLN A 276 20.61 7.43 -22.42
C GLN A 276 21.80 7.76 -21.51
N LEU A 277 21.89 9.02 -21.06
CA LEU A 277 22.94 9.48 -20.15
C LEU A 277 22.89 8.71 -18.82
N SER A 278 21.71 8.61 -18.21
CA SER A 278 21.53 7.87 -16.95
C SER A 278 21.77 6.37 -17.09
N PHE A 279 21.59 5.82 -18.28
CA PHE A 279 21.98 4.45 -18.57
C PHE A 279 23.50 4.31 -18.62
N LYS A 280 24.20 5.17 -19.37
CA LYS A 280 25.66 5.16 -19.53
C LYS A 280 26.37 5.30 -18.17
N GLN A 281 25.98 6.27 -17.36
CA GLN A 281 26.51 6.49 -16.02
C GLN A 281 26.38 5.22 -15.15
N GLN A 282 25.17 4.68 -15.06
CA GLN A 282 24.90 3.55 -14.18
C GLN A 282 25.50 2.24 -14.68
N LYS A 283 25.69 2.10 -16.00
CA LYS A 283 26.50 1.02 -16.59
C LYS A 283 27.95 1.12 -16.17
N ALA A 284 28.51 2.32 -16.09
CA ALA A 284 29.86 2.54 -15.59
C ALA A 284 29.97 2.20 -14.08
N LEU A 285 28.98 2.62 -13.27
CA LEU A 285 28.98 2.40 -11.82
C LEU A 285 28.76 0.94 -11.39
N HIS A 286 27.88 0.21 -12.08
CA HIS A 286 27.40 -1.11 -11.63
C HIS A 286 27.66 -2.24 -12.63
N GLY A 287 28.26 -1.93 -13.78
CA GLY A 287 28.57 -2.89 -14.84
C GLY A 287 27.37 -3.22 -15.75
N SER A 288 27.71 -3.80 -16.92
CA SER A 288 26.76 -4.09 -18.01
C SER A 288 25.60 -5.00 -17.60
N ARG A 289 25.85 -6.01 -16.76
CA ARG A 289 24.82 -6.97 -16.34
C ARG A 289 23.76 -6.31 -15.46
N TRP A 290 24.17 -5.41 -14.55
CA TRP A 290 23.24 -4.68 -13.71
C TRP A 290 22.42 -3.70 -14.54
N ALA A 291 23.09 -2.97 -15.43
CA ALA A 291 22.45 -2.02 -16.31
C ALA A 291 21.40 -2.69 -17.22
N ALA A 292 21.71 -3.87 -17.80
CA ALA A 292 20.78 -4.71 -18.61
C ALA A 292 19.47 -5.09 -17.88
N GLY A 293 19.52 -5.18 -16.55
CA GLY A 293 18.35 -5.45 -15.72
C GLY A 293 17.43 -4.25 -15.51
N ARG A 294 17.83 -3.04 -15.92
CA ARG A 294 17.07 -1.82 -15.68
C ARG A 294 15.90 -1.62 -16.65
N LEU A 295 14.94 -0.82 -16.19
CA LEU A 295 13.74 -0.48 -16.95
C LEU A 295 13.99 0.59 -18.00
N ASP A 296 14.82 1.60 -17.73
CA ASP A 296 15.14 2.69 -18.68
C ASP A 296 15.92 2.22 -19.91
N MET A 297 16.76 1.17 -19.79
CA MET A 297 17.35 0.50 -20.96
C MET A 297 16.33 -0.03 -21.97
N ARG A 298 15.14 -0.37 -21.48
CA ARG A 298 14.07 -0.93 -22.31
C ARG A 298 13.19 0.19 -22.89
N ARG A 299 13.32 1.43 -22.37
CA ARG A 299 12.53 2.59 -22.80
C ARG A 299 13.01 3.11 -24.13
N SER A 300 12.37 2.62 -25.17
CA SER A 300 12.38 3.26 -26.48
C SER A 300 11.52 4.53 -26.49
N ARG A 301 11.69 5.33 -27.54
CA ARG A 301 10.86 6.51 -27.82
C ARG A 301 9.36 6.16 -27.72
N PRO A 302 8.54 7.10 -27.24
CA PRO A 302 7.11 6.87 -27.09
C PRO A 302 6.46 6.64 -28.46
N ILE A 303 5.61 5.60 -28.55
CA ILE A 303 4.73 5.36 -29.70
C ILE A 303 3.35 5.95 -29.43
N LYS A 304 2.93 5.97 -28.16
CA LYS A 304 1.65 6.52 -27.72
C LYS A 304 1.86 7.83 -26.97
N ILE A 305 0.93 8.75 -27.17
CA ILE A 305 0.85 10.02 -26.46
C ILE A 305 -0.37 9.96 -25.54
N SER A 306 -0.15 10.16 -24.24
CA SER A 306 -1.20 10.20 -23.23
C SER A 306 -1.68 11.62 -22.99
N SER A 307 -3.01 11.78 -22.92
CA SER A 307 -3.68 12.99 -22.46
C SER A 307 -3.83 13.08 -20.94
N GLN A 308 -3.56 11.98 -20.23
CA GLN A 308 -3.74 11.86 -18.77
C GLN A 308 -2.47 12.25 -17.98
N GLY A 309 -1.43 12.70 -18.68
CA GLY A 309 -0.16 13.13 -18.10
C GLY A 309 -0.30 14.41 -17.28
N LYS A 310 0.32 14.45 -16.10
CA LYS A 310 0.39 15.67 -15.29
C LYS A 310 1.38 16.66 -15.90
N ALA A 311 0.90 17.81 -16.36
CA ALA A 311 1.73 18.93 -16.78
C ALA A 311 2.22 19.70 -15.54
N PRO A 312 3.54 19.85 -15.34
CA PRO A 312 4.06 20.69 -14.27
C PRO A 312 3.83 22.16 -14.62
N ARG A 313 3.63 23.01 -13.61
CA ARG A 313 3.64 24.47 -13.77
C ARG A 313 5.07 25.00 -13.69
N ASN A 314 5.28 26.21 -14.20
CA ASN A 314 6.53 26.98 -14.08
C ASN A 314 7.76 26.35 -14.77
N LEU A 315 7.57 25.51 -15.79
CA LEU A 315 8.66 25.21 -16.72
C LEU A 315 8.80 26.34 -17.77
N PRO A 316 9.97 26.50 -18.41
CA PRO A 316 10.12 27.38 -19.56
C PRO A 316 9.07 27.13 -20.65
N SER A 317 8.70 28.18 -21.40
CA SER A 317 7.65 28.07 -22.41
C SER A 317 7.92 27.01 -23.49
N ASN A 318 9.19 26.82 -23.85
CA ASN A 318 9.62 25.82 -24.84
C ASN A 318 9.62 24.38 -24.30
N CYS A 319 9.26 24.14 -23.04
CA CYS A 319 8.98 22.80 -22.54
C CYS A 319 7.57 22.29 -22.91
N TYR A 320 6.66 23.20 -23.27
CA TYR A 320 5.26 22.88 -23.56
C TYR A 320 4.99 22.82 -25.06
N CYS A 321 4.18 21.87 -25.49
CA CYS A 321 3.67 21.77 -26.85
C CYS A 321 2.83 23.02 -27.17
N PRO A 322 3.16 23.79 -28.22
CA PRO A 322 2.44 25.03 -28.56
C PRO A 322 0.95 24.78 -28.84
N VAL A 323 0.62 23.72 -29.57
CA VAL A 323 -0.78 23.36 -29.89
C VAL A 323 -1.58 23.08 -28.62
N TRP A 324 -1.01 22.29 -27.71
CA TRP A 324 -1.65 21.97 -26.43
C TRP A 324 -1.79 23.20 -25.53
N ARG A 325 -0.75 24.04 -25.45
CA ARG A 325 -0.75 25.28 -24.65
C ARG A 325 -1.76 26.30 -25.17
N ASN A 326 -1.83 26.48 -26.48
CA ASN A 326 -2.72 27.45 -27.12
C ASN A 326 -4.19 27.04 -27.07
N GLY A 327 -4.48 25.77 -26.78
CA GLY A 327 -5.85 25.31 -26.50
C GLY A 327 -6.43 25.83 -25.19
N PHE A 328 -5.62 26.43 -24.31
CA PHE A 328 -6.09 27.07 -23.08
C PHE A 328 -6.37 28.56 -23.29
N GLY A 329 -7.34 29.11 -22.53
CA GLY A 329 -7.53 30.56 -22.42
C GLY A 329 -6.34 31.26 -21.72
N GLU A 330 -6.20 32.57 -21.92
CA GLU A 330 -5.04 33.37 -21.49
C GLU A 330 -4.69 33.18 -20.00
N THR A 331 -5.69 33.21 -19.11
CA THR A 331 -5.50 33.00 -17.66
C THR A 331 -4.83 31.65 -17.36
N HIS A 332 -5.25 30.58 -18.03
CA HIS A 332 -4.70 29.24 -17.84
C HIS A 332 -3.27 29.13 -18.41
N GLN A 333 -2.98 29.82 -19.51
CA GLN A 333 -1.63 29.89 -20.05
C GLN A 333 -0.67 30.60 -19.08
N ARG A 334 -1.10 31.71 -18.45
CA ARG A 334 -0.31 32.43 -17.43
C ARG A 334 -0.13 31.61 -16.15
N LEU A 335 -1.12 30.82 -15.75
CA LEU A 335 -1.01 29.88 -14.62
C LEU A 335 -0.09 28.68 -14.93
N LEU A 336 0.01 28.29 -16.19
CA LEU A 336 0.89 27.22 -16.63
C LEU A 336 2.36 27.65 -16.49
N THR A 337 2.71 28.80 -17.06
CA THR A 337 4.04 29.39 -16.90
C THR A 337 4.07 30.87 -17.26
N GLN A 338 4.94 31.61 -16.57
CA GLN A 338 5.34 32.98 -16.92
C GLN A 338 6.79 33.05 -17.40
N LYS A 339 7.49 31.90 -17.46
CA LYS A 339 8.88 31.83 -17.90
C LYS A 339 8.95 31.84 -19.43
N ALA A 340 9.84 32.67 -19.97
CA ALA A 340 10.18 32.67 -21.38
C ALA A 340 10.86 31.34 -21.78
N ALA A 341 11.15 31.19 -23.08
CA ALA A 341 11.87 30.03 -23.58
C ALA A 341 13.28 30.03 -22.96
N SER A 342 13.71 28.87 -22.45
CA SER A 342 15.02 28.75 -21.83
C SER A 342 16.04 28.26 -22.86
N PRO A 343 17.13 29.00 -23.10
CA PRO A 343 18.22 28.54 -23.98
C PRO A 343 18.94 27.33 -23.38
N THR A 344 18.87 27.15 -22.05
CA THR A 344 19.46 26.00 -21.35
C THR A 344 18.95 24.67 -21.89
N LEU A 345 17.66 24.58 -22.26
CA LEU A 345 17.11 23.32 -22.79
C LEU A 345 17.82 22.89 -24.08
N THR A 346 17.97 23.82 -25.02
CA THR A 346 18.64 23.57 -26.30
C THR A 346 20.12 23.23 -26.10
N LEU A 347 20.81 24.00 -25.26
CA LEU A 347 22.21 23.80 -24.94
C LEU A 347 22.47 22.42 -24.29
N LEU A 348 21.60 21.98 -23.37
CA LEU A 348 21.71 20.66 -22.74
C LEU A 348 21.49 19.54 -23.74
N ILE A 349 20.53 19.66 -24.65
CA ILE A 349 20.28 18.67 -25.71
C ILE A 349 21.55 18.49 -26.55
N GLU A 350 22.19 19.59 -26.94
CA GLU A 350 23.41 19.57 -27.73
C GLU A 350 24.58 18.92 -26.97
N LYS A 351 24.88 19.41 -25.75
CA LYS A 351 25.97 18.87 -24.91
C LYS A 351 25.79 17.37 -24.62
N ILE A 352 24.60 16.94 -24.19
CA ILE A 352 24.35 15.53 -23.88
C ILE A 352 24.42 14.68 -25.15
N ARG A 353 23.97 15.19 -26.31
CA ARG A 353 24.09 14.46 -27.57
C ARG A 353 25.55 14.25 -27.95
N GLN A 354 26.39 15.27 -27.81
CA GLN A 354 27.83 15.18 -28.11
C GLN A 354 28.54 14.16 -27.21
N SER A 355 28.15 14.03 -25.93
CA SER A 355 28.77 13.06 -25.00
C SER A 355 28.29 11.62 -25.15
N LEU A 356 27.23 11.39 -25.92
CA LEU A 356 26.65 10.08 -26.19
C LEU A 356 27.08 9.49 -27.55
N VAL A 357 27.61 10.32 -28.45
CA VAL A 357 28.36 9.88 -29.64
C VAL A 357 29.73 9.39 -29.19
#